data_AF-A0A1R3X5W0-F1
#
_entry.id   AF-A0A1R3X5W0-F1
#
_cell.length_a   1.000
_cell.length_b   1.000
_cell.length_c   1.000
_cell.angle_alpha   90.00
_cell.angle_beta   90.00
_cell.angle_gamma   90.00
#
_symmetry.space_group_name_H-M   'P 1'
#
loop_
_entity.id
_entity.type
_entity.pdbx_description
1 polymer ?
#
loop_
_entity_poly.entity_id
_entity_poly.type
_entity_poly.pdbx_seq_one_letter_code
_entity_poly.pdbx_strand_id
1 'polypeptide(L)'
;MTRPRTVTHAYRMPGGWEHLPHRRLTADTARALRDEGYTLVRARRGWTNTKEISLTLFVEQSRNAAQWRDADIRPSGATTP
;
A
#
# COMPACT_ATOMS: atom_id res chain seq x y z
N MET A 1 -0.28 -2.80 -17.66
CA MET A 1 0.03 -1.60 -16.83
C MET A 1 -0.95 -1.46 -15.67
N THR A 2 -0.53 -1.72 -14.44
CA THR A 2 -1.38 -1.56 -13.24
C THR A 2 -1.58 -0.07 -12.94
N ARG A 3 -2.73 0.49 -13.32
CA ARG A 3 -3.10 1.85 -12.91
C ARG A 3 -3.05 1.97 -11.38
N PRO A 4 -2.33 2.96 -10.82
CA PRO A 4 -2.24 3.16 -9.38
C PRO A 4 -3.62 3.48 -8.80
N ARG A 5 -3.91 2.94 -7.63
CA ARG A 5 -5.15 3.23 -6.90
C ARG A 5 -5.03 4.59 -6.23
N THR A 6 -6.10 5.38 -6.25
CA THR A 6 -6.15 6.69 -5.58
C THR A 6 -6.97 6.54 -4.31
N VAL A 7 -6.37 6.86 -3.16
CA VAL A 7 -7.07 6.93 -1.87
C VAL A 7 -8.07 8.07 -1.91
N THR A 8 -9.29 7.80 -1.48
CA THR A 8 -10.36 8.80 -1.36
C THR A 8 -10.78 8.99 0.07
N HIS A 9 -10.82 7.92 0.88
CA HIS A 9 -11.20 8.02 2.30
C HIS A 9 -10.27 7.18 3.16
N ALA A 10 -10.08 7.57 4.42
CA ALA A 10 -9.45 6.76 5.43
C ALA A 10 -10.39 6.52 6.60
N TYR A 11 -10.22 5.42 7.29
CA TYR A 11 -11.02 5.03 8.44
C TYR A 11 -10.14 5.03 9.69
N ARG A 12 -10.63 5.67 10.75
CA ARG A 12 -10.00 5.72 12.07
C ARG A 12 -11.01 5.28 13.12
N MET A 13 -10.57 4.60 14.18
CA MET A 13 -11.43 4.33 15.34
C MET A 13 -11.05 5.25 16.51
N PRO A 14 -12.02 5.86 17.23
CA PRO A 14 -13.47 5.79 17.02
C PRO A 14 -14.05 6.76 15.95
N GLY A 15 -13.21 7.53 15.25
CA GLY A 15 -13.62 8.66 14.38
C GLY A 15 -14.39 8.33 13.10
N GLY A 16 -14.45 7.08 12.66
CA GLY A 16 -15.16 6.68 11.44
C GLY A 16 -14.39 6.97 10.15
N TRP A 17 -15.13 7.14 9.05
CA TRP A 17 -14.59 7.45 7.73
C TRP A 17 -14.36 8.95 7.57
N GLU A 18 -13.15 9.31 7.21
CA GLU A 18 -12.73 10.67 6.91
C GLU A 18 -12.32 10.80 5.44
N HIS A 19 -12.73 11.89 4.80
CA HIS A 19 -12.37 12.19 3.42
C HIS A 19 -10.93 12.69 3.40
N LEU A 20 -10.07 12.00 2.63
CA LEU A 20 -8.70 12.43 2.40
C LEU A 20 -8.54 13.06 1.02
N PRO A 21 -7.62 14.01 0.86
CA PRO A 21 -7.26 14.51 -0.46
C PRO A 21 -6.85 13.35 -1.37
N HIS A 22 -7.31 13.37 -2.62
CA HIS A 22 -7.05 12.33 -3.62
C HIS A 22 -5.55 12.10 -3.83
N ARG A 23 -4.97 11.15 -3.10
CA ARG A 23 -3.54 10.80 -3.15
C ARG A 23 -3.35 9.39 -3.69
N ARG A 24 -2.22 9.14 -4.35
CA ARG A 24 -1.89 7.78 -4.80
C ARG A 24 -1.61 6.89 -3.58
N LEU A 25 -2.16 5.68 -3.60
CA LEU A 25 -1.87 4.66 -2.59
C LEU A 25 -0.47 4.09 -2.85
N THR A 26 0.50 4.59 -2.11
CA THR A 26 1.89 4.10 -2.08
C THR A 26 2.20 3.57 -0.68
N ALA A 27 3.30 2.81 -0.56
CA ALA A 27 3.75 2.29 0.74
C ALA A 27 4.03 3.43 1.75
N ASP A 28 4.57 4.54 1.25
CA ASP A 28 4.84 5.75 2.03
C ASP A 28 3.56 6.40 2.54
N THR A 29 2.58 6.67 1.67
CA THR A 29 1.28 7.22 2.06
C THR A 29 0.57 6.30 3.05
N ALA A 30 0.63 4.98 2.86
CA ALA A 30 0.01 4.04 3.77
C ALA A 30 0.67 4.03 5.16
N ARG A 31 1.99 4.24 5.21
CA ARG A 31 2.74 4.36 6.47
C ARG A 31 2.38 5.65 7.20
N ALA A 32 2.32 6.78 6.49
CA ALA A 32 1.91 8.07 7.06
C ALA A 32 0.50 8.00 7.65
N LEU A 33 -0.47 7.42 6.92
CA LEU A 33 -1.83 7.25 7.42
C LEU A 33 -1.92 6.32 8.63
N ARG A 34 -1.08 5.29 8.68
CA ARG A 34 -1.01 4.42 9.87
C ARG A 34 -0.47 5.19 11.08
N ASP A 35 0.52 6.04 10.87
CA ASP A 35 1.13 6.89 11.92
C ASP A 35 0.11 7.89 12.49
N GLU A 36 -0.75 8.45 11.62
CA GLU A 36 -1.88 9.30 12.02
C GLU A 36 -3.02 8.54 12.75
N GLY A 37 -2.95 7.20 12.78
CA GLY A 37 -3.89 6.34 13.49
C GLY A 37 -5.05 5.81 12.65
N TYR A 38 -4.99 5.91 11.33
CA TYR A 38 -5.95 5.26 10.44
C TYR A 38 -5.63 3.77 10.30
N THR A 39 -6.67 2.96 10.05
CA THR A 39 -6.56 1.49 9.92
C THR A 39 -6.99 0.98 8.55
N LEU A 40 -7.98 1.61 7.91
CA LEU A 40 -8.46 1.27 6.57
C LEU A 40 -8.39 2.49 5.66
N VAL A 41 -8.25 2.24 4.37
CA VAL A 41 -8.40 3.25 3.33
C VAL A 41 -9.30 2.73 2.23
N ARG A 42 -10.18 3.60 1.75
CA ARG A 42 -10.94 3.35 0.54
C ARG A 42 -10.18 3.95 -0.64
N ALA A 43 -9.83 3.11 -1.59
CA ALA A 43 -9.09 3.49 -2.78
C ALA A 43 -9.89 3.16 -4.03
N ARG A 44 -9.95 4.09 -4.98
CA ARG A 44 -10.60 3.90 -6.28
C ARG A 44 -9.58 3.66 -7.38
N ARG A 45 -9.99 2.88 -8.39
CA ARG A 45 -9.27 2.62 -9.63
C ARG A 45 -10.23 2.82 -10.80
N GLY A 46 -10.21 4.00 -11.41
CA GLY A 46 -11.24 4.38 -12.38
C GLY A 46 -12.57 4.72 -11.70
N TRP A 47 -13.68 4.63 -12.44
CA TRP A 47 -15.01 5.00 -11.95
C TRP A 47 -15.76 3.88 -11.21
N THR A 48 -15.52 2.61 -11.54
CA THR A 48 -16.32 1.49 -11.03
C THR A 48 -15.60 0.58 -10.04
N ASN A 49 -14.29 0.74 -9.84
CA ASN A 49 -13.51 -0.15 -9.01
C ASN A 49 -13.04 0.57 -7.74
N THR A 50 -13.88 0.53 -6.71
CA THR A 50 -13.53 1.03 -5.38
C THR A 50 -13.28 -0.17 -4.46
N LYS A 51 -12.17 -0.15 -3.73
CA LYS A 51 -11.83 -1.19 -2.74
C LYS A 51 -11.43 -0.56 -1.42
N GLU A 52 -11.83 -1.21 -0.34
CA GLU A 52 -11.30 -0.95 0.99
C GLU A 52 -10.05 -1.80 1.20
N ILE A 53 -9.00 -1.17 1.70
CA ILE A 53 -7.67 -1.74 1.85
C ILE A 53 -7.22 -1.44 3.27
N SER A 54 -6.85 -2.49 4.00
CA SER A 54 -6.26 -2.34 5.33
C SER A 54 -4.82 -1.84 5.20
N LEU A 55 -4.51 -0.76 5.91
CA LEU A 55 -3.17 -0.15 5.88
C LEU A 55 -2.11 -1.13 6.39
N THR A 56 -2.45 -1.93 7.41
CA THR A 56 -1.57 -3.00 7.93
C THR A 56 -1.21 -4.02 6.86
N LEU A 57 -2.22 -4.62 6.21
CA LEU A 57 -1.99 -5.64 5.18
C LEU A 57 -1.28 -5.04 3.95
N PHE A 58 -1.58 -3.80 3.60
CA PHE A 58 -0.97 -3.14 2.45
C PHE A 58 0.51 -2.83 2.68
N VAL A 59 0.89 -2.36 3.87
CA VAL A 59 2.30 -2.13 4.23
C VAL A 59 3.07 -3.44 4.24
N GLU A 60 2.49 -4.50 4.81
CA GLU A 60 3.08 -5.84 4.83
C GLU A 60 3.27 -6.40 3.41
N GLN A 61 2.22 -6.32 2.58
CA GLN A 61 2.27 -6.76 1.18
C GLN A 61 3.26 -5.93 0.36
N SER A 62 3.34 -4.62 0.58
CA SER A 62 4.31 -3.75 -0.11
C SER A 62 5.75 -4.07 0.29
N ARG A 63 5.98 -4.35 1.58
CA ARG A 63 7.28 -4.79 2.09
C ARG A 63 7.68 -6.13 1.49
N ASN A 64 6.76 -7.09 1.45
CA ASN A 64 7.00 -8.39 0.85
C ASN A 64 7.26 -8.27 -0.66
N ALA A 65 6.47 -7.47 -1.38
CA ALA A 65 6.69 -7.21 -2.81
C ALA A 65 8.05 -6.52 -3.10
N ALA A 66 8.53 -5.66 -2.19
CA ALA A 66 9.85 -5.06 -2.30
C ALA A 66 10.97 -6.09 -2.02
N GLN A 67 10.78 -6.94 -1.00
CA GLN A 67 11.68 -8.05 -0.67
C GLN A 67 11.89 -8.99 -1.86
N TRP A 68 10.82 -9.38 -2.57
CA TRP A 68 10.96 -10.27 -3.73
C TRP A 68 11.75 -9.62 -4.87
N ARG A 69 11.59 -8.31 -5.07
CA ARG A 69 12.36 -7.58 -6.10
C ARG A 69 13.84 -7.46 -5.77
N ASP A 70 14.20 -7.45 -4.49
CA ASP A 70 15.60 -7.42 -4.04
C ASP A 70 16.24 -8.82 -4.09
N ALA A 71 15.46 -9.86 -3.79
CA ALA A 71 15.92 -11.26 -3.80
C ALA A 71 16.38 -11.74 -5.19
N ASP A 72 15.81 -11.21 -6.27
CA ASP A 72 16.22 -11.51 -7.67
C ASP A 72 17.57 -10.87 -8.07
N ILE A 73 18.17 -10.00 -7.24
CA ILE A 73 19.36 -9.20 -7.62
C ILE A 73 20.68 -9.83 -7.14
N ARG A 74 20.66 -10.96 -6.43
CA ARG A 74 21.90 -11.74 -6.18
C ARG A 74 22.10 -12.76 -7.31
N PRO A 75 22.99 -12.53 -8.30
CA PRO A 75 23.48 -13.63 -9.10
C PRO A 75 24.20 -14.60 -8.17
N SER A 76 23.78 -15.85 -8.18
CA SER A 76 24.51 -16.98 -7.60
C SER A 76 25.90 -17.05 -8.23
N GLY A 77 26.84 -16.29 -7.68
CA GLY A 77 28.24 -16.28 -8.09
C GLY A 77 28.95 -17.53 -7.57
N ALA A 78 29.22 -18.44 -8.50
CA ALA A 78 30.36 -19.35 -8.58
C ALA A 78 30.89 -19.97 -7.26
N THR A 79 30.62 -21.26 -7.09
CA THR A 79 31.59 -22.17 -6.47
C THR A 79 32.02 -23.15 -7.55
N THR A 80 33.22 -22.93 -8.08
CA THR A 80 33.96 -23.88 -8.91
C THR A 80 35.13 -24.38 -8.06
N PRO A 81 35.27 -25.70 -7.81
CA PRO A 81 36.56 -26.31 -7.61
C PRO A 81 37.25 -26.63 -8.94
#